data_AF-A0A7J4PF67-F1
#
_entry.id   AF-A0A7J4PF67-F1
#
_cell.length_a   1.000
_cell.length_b   1.000
_cell.length_c   1.000
_cell.angle_alpha   90.00
_cell.angle_beta   90.00
_cell.angle_gamma   90.00
#
_symmetry.space_group_name_H-M   'P 1'
#
loop_
_entity.id
_entity.type
_entity.pdbx_description
1 polymer ?
#
loop_
_entity_poly.entity_id
_entity_poly.type
_entity_poly.pdbx_seq_one_letter_code
_entity_poly.pdbx_strand_id
1 'polypeptide(L)'
;MKLIWFARLSRPLNLLMVAMGVVVGYLVETGTGVSYMLLLAPLVAVCASAGGNSLNDYYDKSIDEISHSARPIPSGHLSPKEVLMFAVSCFVIAIIMAT
;
A
#
# COMPACT_ATOMS: atom_id res chain seq x y z
N MET A 1 15.40 5.60 -12.01
CA MET A 1 14.13 6.32 -11.74
C MET A 1 13.61 5.92 -10.35
N LYS A 2 13.20 6.87 -9.50
CA LYS A 2 12.69 6.57 -8.14
C LYS A 2 11.36 5.80 -8.12
N LEU A 3 10.59 5.87 -9.21
CA LEU A 3 9.26 5.25 -9.30
C LEU A 3 9.25 3.75 -8.98
N ILE A 4 10.25 2.99 -9.45
CA ILE A 4 10.34 1.55 -9.20
C ILE A 4 10.51 1.22 -7.71
N TRP A 5 11.15 2.12 -6.97
CA TRP A 5 11.37 1.95 -5.53
C TRP A 5 10.10 2.21 -4.74
N PHE A 6 9.29 3.20 -5.14
CA PHE A 6 7.95 3.38 -4.58
C PHE A 6 7.04 2.19 -4.91
N ALA A 7 7.12 1.64 -6.13
CA ALA A 7 6.36 0.44 -6.47
C ALA A 7 6.77 -0.77 -5.62
N ARG A 8 8.09 -0.98 -5.39
CA ARG A 8 8.60 -2.03 -4.50
C ARG A 8 8.16 -1.83 -3.05
N LEU A 9 8.22 -0.60 -2.55
CA LEU A 9 7.80 -0.20 -1.20
C LEU A 9 6.35 -0.60 -0.92
N SER A 10 5.47 -0.41 -1.89
CA SER A 10 4.05 -0.75 -1.77
C SER A 10 3.77 -2.26 -1.74
N ARG A 11 4.74 -3.11 -2.11
CA ARG A 11 4.62 -4.58 -2.20
C ARG A 11 3.46 -5.02 -3.13
N PRO A 12 3.62 -4.97 -4.47
CA PRO A 12 2.50 -5.09 -5.42
C PRO A 12 1.73 -6.41 -5.34
N LEU A 13 2.41 -7.53 -5.06
CA LEU A 13 1.75 -8.82 -4.86
C LEU A 13 0.87 -8.82 -3.61
N ASN A 14 1.30 -8.17 -2.52
CA ASN A 14 0.48 -8.00 -1.33
C ASN A 14 -0.75 -7.12 -1.63
N LEU A 15 -0.58 -6.06 -2.41
CA LEU A 15 -1.70 -5.20 -2.82
C LEU A 15 -2.73 -5.95 -3.66
N LEU A 16 -2.29 -6.82 -4.56
CA LEU A 16 -3.19 -7.67 -5.35
C LEU A 16 -4.01 -8.60 -4.44
N MET A 17 -3.36 -9.23 -3.45
CA MET A 17 -4.04 -10.08 -2.47
C MET A 17 -5.08 -9.30 -1.66
N VAL A 18 -4.76 -8.07 -1.23
CA VAL A 18 -5.69 -7.19 -0.53
C VAL A 18 -6.89 -6.84 -1.42
N ALA A 19 -6.65 -6.45 -2.68
CA ALA A 19 -7.72 -6.13 -3.61
C ALA A 19 -8.66 -7.31 -3.83
N MET A 20 -8.11 -8.51 -4.06
CA MET A 20 -8.88 -9.74 -4.23
C MET A 20 -9.71 -10.07 -2.98
N GLY A 21 -9.12 -9.92 -1.78
CA GLY A 21 -9.85 -10.14 -0.52
C GLY A 21 -11.06 -9.23 -0.38
N VAL A 22 -10.93 -7.95 -0.76
CA VAL A 22 -12.05 -7.00 -0.72
C VAL A 22 -13.10 -7.32 -1.78
N VAL A 23 -12.71 -7.71 -3.00
CA VAL A 23 -13.66 -8.16 -4.03
C VAL A 23 -14.44 -9.38 -3.54
N VAL A 24 -13.77 -10.37 -2.95
CA VAL A 24 -14.44 -11.56 -2.38
C VAL A 24 -15.41 -11.14 -1.29
N GLY A 25 -14.99 -10.29 -0.34
CA GLY A 25 -15.88 -9.80 0.72
C GLY A 25 -17.12 -9.07 0.18
N TYR A 26 -16.94 -8.24 -0.84
CA TYR A 26 -18.04 -7.55 -1.51
C TYR A 26 -19.02 -8.53 -2.18
N LEU A 27 -18.53 -9.55 -2.89
CA LEU A 27 -19.37 -10.55 -3.55
C LEU A 27 -20.06 -11.48 -2.56
N VAL A 28 -19.45 -11.76 -1.40
CA VAL A 28 -20.09 -12.51 -0.32
C VAL A 28 -21.30 -11.75 0.23
N GLU A 29 -21.19 -10.43 0.40
CA GLU A 29 -22.28 -9.59 0.89
C GLU A 29 -23.38 -9.35 -0.16
N THR A 30 -23.00 -9.12 -1.42
CA THR A 30 -23.92 -8.63 -2.46
C THR A 30 -24.30 -9.68 -3.50
N GLY A 31 -23.73 -10.88 -3.43
CA GLY A 31 -23.87 -11.91 -4.46
C GLY A 31 -23.23 -11.47 -5.78
N THR A 32 -24.05 -11.29 -6.81
CA THR A 32 -23.61 -10.83 -8.15
C THR A 32 -23.91 -9.36 -8.40
N GLY A 33 -24.26 -8.60 -7.35
CA GLY A 33 -24.60 -7.18 -7.46
C GLY A 33 -23.43 -6.34 -7.99
N VAL A 34 -23.55 -5.80 -9.19
CA VAL A 34 -22.53 -4.91 -9.78
C VAL A 34 -22.85 -3.46 -9.41
N SER A 35 -21.90 -2.81 -8.74
CA SER A 35 -21.93 -1.39 -8.40
C SER A 35 -20.52 -0.81 -8.54
N TYR A 36 -20.40 0.52 -8.57
CA TYR A 36 -19.10 1.20 -8.55
C TYR A 36 -18.24 0.80 -7.33
N MET A 37 -18.87 0.34 -6.25
CA MET A 37 -18.20 -0.19 -5.05
C MET A 37 -17.33 -1.42 -5.31
N LEU A 38 -17.68 -2.24 -6.32
CA LEU A 38 -16.87 -3.39 -6.72
C LEU A 38 -15.45 -2.99 -7.16
N LEU A 39 -15.27 -1.76 -7.63
CA LEU A 39 -13.96 -1.20 -8.01
C LEU A 39 -13.42 -0.24 -6.94
N LEU A 40 -14.26 0.60 -6.36
CA LEU A 40 -13.84 1.62 -5.41
C LEU A 40 -13.29 1.01 -4.11
N ALA A 41 -13.98 0.02 -3.52
CA ALA A 41 -13.56 -0.54 -2.24
C ALA A 41 -12.19 -1.25 -2.30
N PRO A 42 -11.88 -2.09 -3.31
CA PRO A 42 -10.54 -2.64 -3.47
C PRO A 42 -9.47 -1.57 -3.68
N LEU A 43 -9.78 -0.49 -4.41
CA LEU A 43 -8.84 0.60 -4.66
C LEU A 43 -8.50 1.41 -3.41
N VAL A 44 -9.50 1.67 -2.56
CA VAL A 44 -9.33 2.26 -1.21
C VAL A 44 -8.40 1.38 -0.37
N ALA A 45 -8.68 0.07 -0.32
CA ALA A 45 -7.89 -0.87 0.47
C ALA A 45 -6.45 -1.01 -0.04
N VAL A 46 -6.24 -0.98 -1.36
CA VAL A 46 -4.91 -0.96 -1.98
C VAL A 46 -4.14 0.31 -1.59
N CYS A 47 -4.76 1.49 -1.64
CA CYS A 47 -4.11 2.73 -1.19
C CYS A 47 -3.74 2.67 0.29
N ALA A 48 -4.68 2.25 1.16
CA ALA A 48 -4.42 2.10 2.59
C ALA A 48 -3.28 1.09 2.86
N SER A 49 -3.27 -0.05 2.15
CA SER A 49 -2.24 -1.08 2.30
C SER A 49 -0.87 -0.62 1.79
N ALA A 50 -0.82 0.14 0.70
CA ALA A 50 0.43 0.77 0.23
C ALA A 50 0.99 1.75 1.27
N GLY A 51 0.10 2.54 1.89
CA GLY A 51 0.45 3.43 3.01
C GLY A 51 1.01 2.65 4.20
N GLY A 52 0.31 1.59 4.63
CA GLY A 52 0.74 0.73 5.74
C GLY A 52 2.08 0.03 5.47
N ASN A 53 2.27 -0.51 4.26
CA ASN A 53 3.52 -1.13 3.86
C ASN A 53 4.70 -0.16 3.92
N SER A 54 4.48 1.08 3.50
CA SER A 54 5.47 2.15 3.51
C SER A 54 5.77 2.63 4.93
N LEU A 55 4.74 2.75 5.77
CA LEU A 55 4.90 3.13 7.17
C LEU A 55 5.66 2.06 7.97
N ASN A 56 5.44 0.78 7.67
CA ASN A 56 6.21 -0.32 8.26
C ASN A 56 7.70 -0.18 7.93
N ASP A 57 8.07 0.01 6.65
CA ASP A 57 9.48 0.24 6.26
C ASP A 57 10.09 1.48 6.94
N TYR A 58 9.30 2.54 7.14
CA TYR A 58 9.76 3.74 7.84
C TYR A 58 10.18 3.45 9.28
N TYR A 59 9.37 2.71 10.04
CA TYR A 59 9.68 2.36 11.43
C TYR A 59 10.72 1.25 11.53
N ASP A 60 10.74 0.30 10.60
CA ASP A 60 11.65 -0.83 10.60
C ASP A 60 13.06 -0.49 10.06
N LYS A 61 13.35 0.78 9.75
CA LYS A 61 14.62 1.22 9.15
C LYS A 61 15.86 0.54 9.76
N SER A 62 16.02 0.59 11.08
CA SER A 62 17.20 0.05 11.75
C SER A 62 17.24 -1.48 11.74
N ILE A 63 16.08 -2.14 11.78
CA ILE A 63 15.95 -3.59 11.69
C ILE A 63 16.27 -4.05 10.26
N ASP A 64 15.79 -3.30 9.27
CA ASP A 64 15.97 -3.58 7.85
C ASP A 64 17.39 -3.29 7.38
N GLU A 65 18.14 -2.40 8.02
CA GLU A 65 19.58 -2.23 7.78
C GLU A 65 20.36 -3.54 7.98
N ILE A 66 19.90 -4.39 8.90
CA ILE A 66 20.52 -5.69 9.21
C ILE A 66 19.87 -6.83 8.41
N SER A 67 18.54 -6.89 8.43
CA SER A 67 17.78 -8.05 7.92
C SER A 67 17.42 -7.96 6.43
N HIS A 68 17.26 -6.75 5.90
CA HIS A 68 16.77 -6.50 4.54
C HIS A 68 17.45 -5.28 3.90
N SER A 69 18.79 -5.28 3.85
CA SER A 69 19.58 -4.13 3.39
C SER A 69 19.26 -3.65 1.96
N ALA A 70 18.61 -4.50 1.14
CA ALA A 70 18.13 -4.16 -0.20
C ALA A 70 16.80 -3.37 -0.23
N ARG A 71 16.11 -3.17 0.91
CA ARG A 71 14.87 -2.38 0.98
C ARG A 71 15.12 -0.91 0.62
N PRO A 72 14.09 -0.16 0.19
CA PRO A 72 14.28 1.19 -0.37
C PRO A 72 14.97 2.19 0.57
N ILE A 73 14.72 2.11 1.89
CA ILE A 73 15.37 3.00 2.87
C ILE A 73 16.83 2.59 3.14
N PRO A 74 17.14 1.35 3.58
CA PRO A 74 18.53 0.97 3.89
C PRO A 74 19.47 1.04 2.68
N SER A 75 18.95 0.73 1.48
CA SER A 75 19.73 0.81 0.24
C SER A 75 19.95 2.24 -0.27
N GLY A 76 19.38 3.25 0.39
CA GLY A 76 19.57 4.67 0.05
C GLY A 76 18.80 5.16 -1.19
N HIS A 77 17.98 4.31 -1.82
CA HIS A 77 17.22 4.69 -3.01
C HIS A 77 16.06 5.64 -2.71
N LEU A 78 15.49 5.55 -1.50
CA LEU A 78 14.50 6.49 -0.97
C LEU A 78 14.92 6.93 0.44
N SER A 79 14.77 8.21 0.74
CA SER A 79 14.95 8.73 2.09
C SER A 79 13.76 8.36 3.00
N PRO A 80 13.96 8.27 4.33
CA PRO A 80 12.85 8.07 5.28
C PRO A 80 11.74 9.11 5.13
N LYS A 81 12.10 10.37 4.85
CA LYS A 81 11.12 11.45 4.63
C LYS A 81 10.27 11.21 3.39
N GLU A 82 10.85 10.75 2.28
CA GLU A 82 10.09 10.40 1.07
C GLU A 82 9.12 9.24 1.32
N VAL A 83 9.57 8.22 2.04
CA VAL A 83 8.71 7.08 2.42
C VAL A 83 7.56 7.51 3.32
N LEU A 84 7.83 8.35 4.32
CA LEU A 84 6.78 8.87 5.20
C LEU A 84 5.76 9.74 4.46
N MET A 85 6.23 10.64 3.59
CA MET A 85 5.34 11.47 2.77
C MET A 85 4.47 10.62 1.84
N PHE A 86 5.05 9.58 1.23
CA PHE A 86 4.30 8.63 0.41
C PHE A 86 3.25 7.88 1.26
N ALA A 87 3.62 7.39 2.45
CA ALA A 87 2.69 6.71 3.35
C ALA A 87 1.49 7.60 3.72
N VAL A 88 1.76 8.83 4.17
CA VAL A 88 0.72 9.81 4.52
C VAL A 88 -0.16 10.15 3.31
N SER A 89 0.43 10.34 2.13
CA SER A 89 -0.32 10.62 0.90
C SER A 89 -1.28 9.48 0.56
N CYS A 90 -0.81 8.23 0.65
CA CYS A 90 -1.64 7.04 0.43
C CYS A 90 -2.82 6.97 1.42
N PHE A 91 -2.60 7.25 2.70
CA PHE A 91 -3.68 7.26 3.69
C PHE A 91 -4.69 8.39 3.45
N VAL A 92 -4.22 9.61 3.16
CA VAL A 92 -5.10 10.74 2.84
C VAL A 92 -5.96 10.43 1.62
N ILE A 93 -5.36 9.90 0.54
CA ILE A 93 -6.09 9.49 -0.66
C ILE A 93 -7.12 8.40 -0.32
N ALA A 94 -6.72 7.37 0.45
CA ALA A 94 -7.64 6.31 0.85
C ALA A 94 -8.84 6.85 1.65
N ILE A 95 -8.60 7.78 2.58
CA ILE A 95 -9.67 8.41 3.38
C ILE A 95 -10.62 9.22 2.48
N ILE A 96 -10.07 10.05 1.59
CA ILE A 96 -10.88 10.85 0.66
C ILE A 96 -11.73 9.96 -0.25
N MET A 97 -11.21 8.81 -0.68
CA MET A 97 -11.94 7.86 -1.51
C MET A 97 -12.97 7.04 -0.74
N ALA A 98 -12.83 6.92 0.57
CA ALA A 98 -13.71 6.13 1.43
C ALA A 98 -14.96 6.90 1.91
N THR A 99 -14.96 8.23 1.78
CA THR A 99 -16.08 9.12 2.10
C THR A 99 -16.96 9.39 0.89
#